data_AF-A0A2P7TGF1-F1
#
_entry.id   AF-A0A2P7TGF1-F1
#
_cell.length_a   1.000
_cell.length_b   1.000
_cell.length_c   1.000
_cell.angle_alpha   90.00
_cell.angle_beta   90.00
_cell.angle_gamma   90.00
#
_symmetry.space_group_name_H-M   'P 1'
#
loop_
_entity.id
_entity.type
_entity.pdbx_description
1 polymer ?
#
loop_
_entity_poly.entity_id
_entity_poly.type
_entity_poly.pdbx_seq_one_letter_code
_entity_poly.pdbx_strand_id
1 'polypeptide(L)'
;MHNLLITKAQQVYYAFSQRTKAQKEKSTHFEELNRLKNELFINIAHEFRTPLTAINGMAELIQAQPGQQQEERISVILQNSNKILHLVEQILSLARLDQGAMPVHQVRSNIVPFLRFVVDSYASLAETKGVSLQFFPEIPKIVMDFDPDKMEEVLGNLVSNAIKYTPSGGQVAVTARLQNTTPTQHHLLLSVTDTGIGIAPHETEHIFEPYYRGQQTTHHYEEGSGIGLALVKAYLNLFNGTISVQSQLGQGSTFTILLPILQNAPFIEQVTAYHHLYNEEPPAFEVLQNPDDLQQDMPLLLIVEDSNDIIAYLRLVLGNKYRILGASNGEEGIQQAITHVPDVVLTDVMMPQKDGYELCRTLKNDFRTNHIPVVMLTARTDLNSRITGLEHGADAYLTKPFNRKELLACLRTLLIQREKLRTRYADNKNAQPQPNDPPQPDAGLPDANLNARFLEQMNSIIEQNYSQEAFGIEELCHRLNMSRSQLHRKLMALTGKSASHYLRTTRMEKACQLLMHSNLSIAEIAYDTGFSDPNYFTRIFTQHFGAAPSAYRKDHTDDRLA
;
A
#
# COMPACT_ATOMS: atom_id res chain seq x y z
N MET A 1 24.86 -59.66 36.85
CA MET A 1 25.04 -59.48 35.38
C MET A 1 23.82 -58.83 34.72
N HIS A 2 22.60 -59.29 35.01
CA HIS A 2 21.35 -58.75 34.44
C HIS A 2 21.09 -57.26 34.75
N ASN A 3 21.24 -56.83 36.02
CA ASN A 3 21.08 -55.41 36.38
C ASN A 3 22.10 -54.49 35.70
N LEU A 4 23.33 -54.95 35.48
CA LEU A 4 24.36 -54.17 34.78
C LEU A 4 24.02 -53.96 33.30
N LEU A 5 23.41 -54.95 32.66
CA LEU A 5 22.93 -54.87 31.28
C LEU A 5 21.75 -53.88 31.16
N ILE A 6 20.82 -53.90 32.11
CA ILE A 6 19.69 -52.96 32.16
C ILE A 6 20.18 -51.53 32.36
N THR A 7 21.09 -51.29 33.29
CA THR A 7 21.66 -49.94 33.52
C THR A 7 22.42 -49.42 32.30
N LYS A 8 23.22 -50.28 31.63
CA LYS A 8 23.89 -49.90 30.37
C LYS A 8 22.90 -49.61 29.25
N ALA A 9 21.84 -50.40 29.10
CA ALA A 9 20.80 -50.15 28.10
C ALA A 9 20.08 -48.82 28.36
N GLN A 10 19.77 -48.49 29.62
CA GLN A 10 19.18 -47.21 30.01
C GLN A 10 20.12 -46.02 29.73
N GLN A 11 21.42 -46.16 29.99
CA GLN A 11 22.41 -45.13 29.67
C GLN A 11 22.54 -44.89 28.16
N VAL A 12 22.55 -45.96 27.36
CA VAL A 12 22.60 -45.86 25.88
C VAL A 12 21.33 -45.21 25.34
N TYR A 13 20.15 -45.60 25.85
CA TYR A 13 18.87 -45.00 25.47
C TYR A 13 18.83 -43.50 25.82
N TYR A 14 19.29 -43.13 27.02
CA TYR A 14 19.37 -41.73 27.44
C TYR A 14 20.32 -40.91 26.56
N ALA A 15 21.51 -41.44 26.25
CA ALA A 15 22.47 -40.79 25.36
C ALA A 15 21.93 -40.66 23.91
N PHE A 16 21.21 -41.67 23.42
CA PHE A 16 20.55 -41.62 22.12
C PHE A 16 19.44 -40.56 22.10
N SER A 17 18.59 -40.49 23.13
CA SER A 17 17.54 -39.47 23.27
C SER A 17 18.10 -38.04 23.38
N GLN A 18 19.23 -37.85 24.06
CA GLN A 18 19.93 -36.57 24.14
C GLN A 18 20.46 -36.14 22.76
N ARG A 19 21.07 -37.07 22.01
CA ARG A 19 21.56 -36.79 20.65
C ARG A 19 20.45 -36.48 19.66
N THR A 20 19.35 -37.24 19.67
CA THR A 20 18.21 -36.97 18.77
C THR A 20 17.55 -35.64 19.11
N LYS A 21 17.44 -35.28 20.39
CA LYS A 21 16.96 -33.96 20.81
C LYS A 21 17.87 -32.83 20.31
N ALA A 22 19.18 -32.91 20.54
CA ALA A 22 20.14 -31.91 20.08
C ALA A 22 20.20 -31.80 18.54
N GLN A 23 20.05 -32.92 17.82
CA GLN A 23 20.00 -32.92 16.35
C GLN A 23 18.70 -32.31 15.82
N LYS A 24 17.57 -32.55 16.50
CA LYS A 24 16.30 -31.92 16.18
C LYS A 24 16.34 -30.41 16.43
N GLU A 25 16.90 -29.97 17.56
CA GLU A 25 17.13 -28.55 17.89
C GLU A 25 18.03 -27.86 16.85
N LYS A 26 19.12 -28.52 16.42
CA LYS A 26 19.97 -28.01 15.34
C LYS A 26 19.26 -27.94 13.99
N SER A 27 18.43 -28.94 13.66
CA SER A 27 17.66 -28.96 12.42
C SER A 27 16.61 -27.85 12.40
N THR A 28 15.86 -27.67 13.49
CA THR A 28 14.87 -26.60 13.60
C THR A 28 15.52 -25.23 13.54
N HIS A 29 16.67 -25.04 14.19
CA HIS A 29 17.42 -23.79 14.12
C HIS A 29 17.96 -23.52 12.70
N PHE A 30 18.41 -24.56 11.99
CA PHE A 30 18.87 -24.44 10.60
C PHE A 30 17.71 -24.13 9.63
N GLU A 31 16.54 -24.74 9.84
CA GLU A 31 15.32 -24.43 9.08
C GLU A 31 14.87 -22.98 9.31
N GLU A 32 14.93 -22.51 10.55
CA GLU A 32 14.62 -21.12 10.92
C GLU A 32 15.58 -20.13 10.25
N LEU A 33 16.89 -20.39 10.29
CA LEU A 33 17.90 -19.60 9.57
C LEU A 33 17.66 -19.57 8.06
N ASN A 34 17.33 -20.71 7.45
CA ASN A 34 17.00 -20.76 6.02
C ASN A 34 15.71 -20.02 5.67
N ARG A 35 14.70 -20.06 6.55
CA ARG A 35 13.47 -19.29 6.37
C ARG A 35 13.76 -17.79 6.37
N LEU A 36 14.49 -17.31 7.39
CA LEU A 36 14.92 -15.91 7.49
C LEU A 36 15.75 -15.48 6.27
N LYS A 37 16.64 -16.35 5.78
CA LYS A 37 17.43 -16.11 4.57
C LYS A 37 16.59 -16.05 3.28
N ASN A 38 15.50 -16.81 3.18
CA ASN A 38 14.61 -16.74 2.02
C ASN A 38 13.72 -15.51 2.06
N GLU A 39 13.18 -15.15 3.22
CA GLU A 39 12.43 -13.90 3.43
C GLU A 39 13.31 -12.68 3.09
N LEU A 40 14.59 -12.73 3.46
CA LEU A 40 15.62 -11.78 3.08
C LEU A 40 15.72 -11.58 1.55
N PHE A 41 15.88 -12.65 0.78
CA PHE A 41 16.00 -12.51 -0.69
C PHE A 41 14.74 -11.93 -1.32
N ILE A 42 13.56 -12.26 -0.78
CA ILE A 42 12.29 -11.72 -1.27
C ILE A 42 12.22 -10.21 -1.01
N ASN A 43 12.58 -9.77 0.19
CA ASN A 43 12.56 -8.35 0.57
C ASN A 43 13.61 -7.53 -0.19
N ILE A 44 14.83 -8.05 -0.32
CA ILE A 44 15.88 -7.42 -1.14
C ILE A 44 15.40 -7.27 -2.59
N ALA A 45 14.84 -8.34 -3.16
CA ALA A 45 14.35 -8.29 -4.53
C ALA A 45 13.17 -7.31 -4.71
N HIS A 46 12.40 -7.04 -3.65
CA HIS A 46 11.40 -5.99 -3.64
C HIS A 46 12.04 -4.59 -3.68
N GLU A 47 12.96 -4.32 -2.75
CA GLU A 47 13.64 -3.02 -2.65
C GLU A 47 14.47 -2.67 -3.89
N PHE A 48 14.94 -3.67 -4.66
CA PHE A 48 15.53 -3.42 -5.98
C PHE A 48 14.49 -3.10 -7.06
N ARG A 49 13.33 -3.76 -7.06
CA ARG A 49 12.33 -3.62 -8.14
C ARG A 49 11.63 -2.26 -8.14
N THR A 50 11.38 -1.67 -6.97
CA THR A 50 10.74 -0.35 -6.84
C THR A 50 11.52 0.75 -7.57
N PRO A 51 12.80 1.02 -7.25
CA PRO A 51 13.58 2.04 -7.96
C PRO A 51 13.81 1.68 -9.44
N LEU A 52 13.98 0.39 -9.77
CA LEU A 52 14.08 -0.04 -11.18
C LEU A 52 12.80 0.23 -11.97
N THR A 53 11.63 0.11 -11.35
CA THR A 53 10.34 0.42 -11.99
C THR A 53 10.23 1.91 -12.28
N ALA A 54 10.62 2.75 -11.32
CA ALA A 54 10.66 4.21 -11.51
C ALA A 54 11.65 4.61 -12.62
N ILE A 55 12.88 4.06 -12.61
CA ILE A 55 13.90 4.32 -13.63
C ILE A 55 13.41 3.95 -15.04
N ASN A 56 12.92 2.70 -15.20
CA ASN A 56 12.43 2.22 -16.49
C ASN A 56 11.23 3.06 -16.96
N GLY A 57 10.33 3.38 -16.04
CA GLY A 57 9.16 4.21 -16.34
C GLY A 57 9.53 5.59 -16.86
N MET A 58 10.42 6.30 -16.17
CA MET A 58 10.88 7.63 -16.59
C MET A 58 11.67 7.58 -17.91
N ALA A 59 12.49 6.54 -18.13
CA ALA A 59 13.20 6.34 -19.39
C ALA A 59 12.25 6.13 -20.57
N GLU A 60 11.19 5.32 -20.40
CA GLU A 60 10.14 5.15 -21.42
C GLU A 60 9.40 6.46 -21.73
N LEU A 61 9.17 7.31 -20.72
CA LEU A 61 8.52 8.62 -20.92
C LEU A 61 9.42 9.59 -21.69
N ILE A 62 10.73 9.65 -21.37
CA ILE A 62 11.70 10.45 -22.12
C ILE A 62 11.73 10.00 -23.59
N GLN A 63 11.72 8.69 -23.83
CA GLN A 63 11.73 8.15 -25.19
C GLN A 63 10.44 8.47 -25.96
N ALA A 64 9.28 8.44 -25.29
CA ALA A 64 7.98 8.71 -25.93
C ALA A 64 7.69 10.20 -26.14
N GLN A 65 8.23 11.07 -25.28
CA GLN A 65 8.00 12.51 -25.27
C GLN A 65 9.32 13.26 -25.02
N PRO A 66 10.22 13.32 -26.03
CA PRO A 66 11.48 14.02 -25.90
C PRO A 66 11.27 15.53 -25.66
N GLY A 67 12.01 16.11 -24.72
CA GLY A 67 11.98 17.55 -24.39
C GLY A 67 10.93 18.01 -23.37
N GLN A 68 9.92 17.19 -23.02
CA GLN A 68 8.91 17.55 -22.02
C GLN A 68 9.32 17.06 -20.62
N GLN A 69 9.44 17.98 -19.64
CA GLN A 69 9.83 17.69 -18.25
C GLN A 69 11.09 16.81 -18.13
N GLN A 70 12.04 17.00 -19.05
CA GLN A 70 13.17 16.08 -19.18
C GLN A 70 14.11 16.12 -17.97
N GLU A 71 14.35 17.30 -17.40
CA GLU A 71 15.19 17.47 -16.21
C GLU A 71 14.59 16.76 -14.99
N GLU A 72 13.29 16.89 -14.77
CA GLU A 72 12.55 16.22 -13.68
C GLU A 72 12.56 14.69 -13.86
N ARG A 73 12.40 14.20 -15.08
CA ARG A 73 12.46 12.75 -15.36
C ARG A 73 13.87 12.20 -15.14
N ILE A 74 14.90 12.95 -15.54
CA ILE A 74 16.31 12.58 -15.33
C ILE A 74 16.64 12.59 -13.84
N SER A 75 16.16 13.57 -13.06
CA SER A 75 16.43 13.62 -11.62
C SER A 75 15.85 12.41 -10.88
N VAL A 76 14.62 12.00 -11.20
CA VAL A 76 14.01 10.78 -10.63
C VAL A 76 14.80 9.52 -10.99
N ILE A 77 15.32 9.43 -12.23
CA ILE A 77 16.20 8.32 -12.65
C ILE A 77 17.49 8.31 -11.82
N LEU A 78 18.15 9.45 -11.67
CA LEU A 78 19.41 9.56 -10.93
C LEU A 78 19.21 9.23 -9.44
N GLN A 79 18.16 9.77 -8.82
CA GLN A 79 17.84 9.50 -7.42
C GLN A 79 17.60 8.01 -7.18
N ASN A 80 16.77 7.36 -8.01
CA ASN A 80 16.49 5.94 -7.88
C ASN A 80 17.69 5.06 -8.24
N SER A 81 18.59 5.51 -9.12
CA SER A 81 19.85 4.82 -9.41
C SER A 81 20.79 4.85 -8.20
N ASN A 82 20.88 5.99 -7.51
CA ASN A 82 21.66 6.12 -6.28
C ASN A 82 21.08 5.26 -5.15
N LYS A 83 19.75 5.16 -5.02
CA LYS A 83 19.10 4.22 -4.08
C LYS A 83 19.55 2.77 -4.32
N ILE A 84 19.58 2.33 -5.59
CA ILE A 84 20.05 0.99 -5.96
C ILE A 84 21.52 0.79 -5.60
N LEU A 85 22.38 1.77 -5.91
CA LEU A 85 23.80 1.69 -5.60
C LEU A 85 24.02 1.54 -4.09
N HIS A 86 23.31 2.33 -3.28
CA HIS A 86 23.38 2.25 -1.83
C HIS A 86 22.93 0.88 -1.30
N LEU A 87 21.87 0.29 -1.86
CA LEU A 87 21.44 -1.08 -1.50
C LEU A 87 22.50 -2.13 -1.83
N VAL A 88 23.18 -2.01 -2.98
CA VAL A 88 24.29 -2.90 -3.34
C VAL A 88 25.45 -2.77 -2.34
N GLU A 89 25.80 -1.55 -1.97
CA GLU A 89 26.86 -1.27 -0.98
C GLU A 89 26.51 -1.87 0.38
N GLN A 90 25.28 -1.71 0.87
CA GLN A 90 24.82 -2.33 2.12
C GLN A 90 24.98 -3.85 2.11
N ILE A 91 24.61 -4.52 1.01
CA ILE A 91 24.75 -5.97 0.85
C ILE A 91 26.21 -6.40 0.84
N LEU A 92 27.07 -5.67 0.11
CA LEU A 92 28.50 -5.96 0.05
C LEU A 92 29.18 -5.74 1.40
N SER A 93 28.82 -4.68 2.13
CA SER A 93 29.32 -4.40 3.47
C SER A 93 28.95 -5.51 4.45
N LEU A 94 27.71 -6.01 4.39
CA LEU A 94 27.29 -7.13 5.22
C LEU A 94 28.00 -8.44 4.86
N ALA A 95 28.18 -8.73 3.57
CA ALA A 95 28.93 -9.90 3.12
C ALA A 95 30.41 -9.86 3.56
N ARG A 96 31.02 -8.66 3.60
CA ARG A 96 32.39 -8.46 4.11
C ARG A 96 32.49 -8.62 5.63
N LEU A 97 31.45 -8.23 6.36
CA LEU A 97 31.33 -8.42 7.81
C LEU A 97 31.32 -9.90 8.18
N ASP A 98 30.51 -10.72 7.49
CA ASP A 98 30.45 -12.17 7.71
C ASP A 98 31.80 -12.87 7.51
N GLN A 99 32.69 -12.28 6.69
CA GLN A 99 34.03 -12.80 6.41
C GLN A 99 35.12 -12.19 7.30
N GLY A 100 34.79 -11.27 8.21
CA GLY A 100 35.75 -10.56 9.07
C GLY A 100 36.76 -9.71 8.29
N ALA A 101 36.46 -9.36 7.03
CA ALA A 101 37.40 -8.77 6.08
C ALA A 101 37.19 -7.26 5.86
N MET A 102 36.61 -6.55 6.83
CA MET A 102 36.28 -5.13 6.67
C MET A 102 37.46 -4.25 7.09
N PRO A 103 38.16 -3.58 6.15
CA PRO A 103 39.26 -2.69 6.50
C PRO A 103 38.74 -1.44 7.20
N VAL A 104 39.45 -0.99 8.23
CA VAL A 104 39.16 0.22 8.98
C VAL A 104 40.27 1.24 8.73
N HIS A 105 39.90 2.45 8.31
CA HIS A 105 40.82 3.54 7.98
C HIS A 105 40.64 4.67 8.99
N GLN A 106 41.24 4.52 10.17
CA GLN A 106 41.13 5.55 11.21
C GLN A 106 42.00 6.77 10.90
N VAL A 107 41.42 7.94 11.16
CA VAL A 107 42.09 9.24 11.15
C VAL A 107 41.87 9.91 12.50
N ARG A 108 42.86 10.68 12.95
CA ARG A 108 42.78 11.45 14.19
C ARG A 108 42.38 12.90 13.86
N SER A 109 41.20 13.33 14.29
CA SER A 109 40.76 14.71 14.06
C SER A 109 39.74 15.16 15.11
N ASN A 110 39.32 16.43 15.04
CA ASN A 110 38.17 16.91 15.80
C ASN A 110 36.89 16.34 15.18
N ILE A 111 36.19 15.46 15.91
CA ILE A 111 34.98 14.80 15.40
C ILE A 111 33.76 15.73 15.39
N VAL A 112 33.72 16.76 16.24
CA VAL A 112 32.53 17.63 16.41
C VAL A 112 32.10 18.34 15.11
N PRO A 113 33.01 18.95 14.32
CA PRO A 113 32.66 19.52 13.01
C PRO A 113 32.16 18.46 12.01
N PHE A 114 32.72 17.25 12.06
CA PHE A 114 32.30 16.14 11.21
C PHE A 114 30.88 15.68 11.56
N LEU A 115 30.57 15.50 12.85
CA LEU A 115 29.21 15.16 13.30
C LEU A 115 28.21 16.24 12.89
N ARG A 116 28.58 17.51 13.03
CA ARG A 116 27.74 18.63 12.58
C ARG A 116 27.47 18.55 11.07
N PHE A 117 28.51 18.35 10.27
CA PHE A 117 28.39 18.20 8.82
C PHE A 117 27.41 17.07 8.44
N VAL A 118 27.54 15.91 9.07
CA VAL A 118 26.63 14.78 8.82
C VAL A 118 25.21 15.08 9.29
N VAL A 119 24.99 15.76 10.42
CA VAL A 119 23.62 16.12 10.83
C VAL A 119 23.01 17.15 9.88
N ASP A 120 23.77 18.16 9.49
CA ASP A 120 23.32 19.24 8.62
C ASP A 120 22.97 18.72 7.20
N SER A 121 23.59 17.64 6.73
CA SER A 121 23.23 17.01 5.44
C SER A 121 21.82 16.42 5.42
N TYR A 122 21.21 16.14 6.58
CA TYR A 122 19.82 15.66 6.67
C TYR A 122 18.80 16.78 6.94
N ALA A 123 19.23 18.05 6.96
CA ALA A 123 18.34 19.17 7.24
C ALA A 123 17.20 19.29 6.23
N SER A 124 17.49 19.14 4.93
CA SER A 124 16.47 19.22 3.87
C SER A 124 15.45 18.08 3.96
N LEU A 125 15.89 16.87 4.30
CA LEU A 125 15.00 15.72 4.53
C LEU A 125 14.06 15.98 5.73
N ALA A 126 14.61 16.52 6.82
CA ALA A 126 13.83 16.86 8.01
C ALA A 126 12.79 17.96 7.70
N GLU A 127 13.19 19.01 6.98
CA GLU A 127 12.31 20.10 6.56
C GLU A 127 11.16 19.63 5.68
N THR A 128 11.45 18.79 4.67
CA THR A 128 10.43 18.20 3.79
C THR A 128 9.41 17.37 4.57
N LYS A 129 9.85 16.71 5.65
CA LYS A 129 8.98 15.94 6.53
C LYS A 129 8.29 16.77 7.62
N GLY A 130 8.64 18.05 7.75
CA GLY A 130 8.14 18.92 8.81
C GLY A 130 8.67 18.56 10.21
N VAL A 131 9.88 18.01 10.31
CA VAL A 131 10.53 17.60 11.57
C VAL A 131 11.65 18.58 11.91
N SER A 132 11.75 19.01 13.16
CA SER A 132 12.86 19.85 13.63
C SER A 132 14.11 19.00 13.90
N LEU A 133 15.23 19.30 13.24
CA LEU A 133 16.52 18.62 13.45
C LEU A 133 17.54 19.57 14.08
N GLN A 134 18.14 19.18 15.21
CA GLN A 134 19.09 20.02 15.95
C GLN A 134 20.29 19.24 16.47
N PHE A 135 21.49 19.84 16.40
CA PHE A 135 22.74 19.28 16.93
C PHE A 135 23.32 20.11 18.10
N PHE A 136 23.46 19.46 19.26
CA PHE A 136 23.92 20.05 20.51
C PHE A 136 25.21 19.37 21.03
N PRO A 137 26.40 19.87 20.65
CA PRO A 137 27.65 19.43 21.28
C PRO A 137 27.84 20.08 22.66
N GLU A 138 28.24 19.30 23.66
CA GLU A 138 28.59 19.82 24.99
C GLU A 138 29.91 20.58 24.98
N ILE A 139 30.87 20.11 24.17
CA ILE A 139 32.20 20.70 24.04
C ILE A 139 32.49 20.92 22.55
N PRO A 140 33.05 22.07 22.15
CA PRO A 140 33.29 22.39 20.73
C PRO A 140 34.43 21.57 20.09
N LYS A 141 35.23 20.84 20.89
CA LYS A 141 36.40 20.11 20.40
C LYS A 141 36.56 18.78 21.13
N ILE A 142 36.46 17.69 20.38
CA ILE A 142 36.74 16.31 20.83
C ILE A 142 37.67 15.70 19.79
N VAL A 143 38.95 15.54 20.14
CA VAL A 143 39.96 14.93 19.25
C VAL A 143 40.01 13.44 19.51
N MET A 144 39.69 12.65 18.50
CA MET A 144 39.70 11.19 18.59
C MET A 144 40.01 10.54 17.24
N ASP A 145 40.37 9.27 17.29
CA ASP A 145 40.48 8.40 16.12
C ASP A 145 39.07 7.95 15.69
N PHE A 146 38.75 8.11 14.40
CA PHE A 146 37.52 7.57 13.80
C PHE A 146 37.73 7.31 12.31
N ASP A 147 36.91 6.45 11.73
CA ASP A 147 36.84 6.22 10.29
C ASP A 147 35.68 7.06 9.74
N PRO A 148 35.94 8.08 8.89
CA PRO A 148 34.92 9.01 8.44
C PRO A 148 33.75 8.33 7.73
N ASP A 149 34.04 7.44 6.77
CA ASP A 149 33.02 6.77 5.94
C ASP A 149 32.07 5.94 6.81
N LYS A 150 32.64 5.13 7.72
CA LYS A 150 31.84 4.29 8.62
C LYS A 150 31.11 5.11 9.67
N MET A 151 31.70 6.21 10.15
CA MET A 151 31.05 7.08 11.13
C MET A 151 29.86 7.83 10.52
N GLU A 152 29.97 8.24 9.26
CA GLU A 152 28.84 8.79 8.50
C GLU A 152 27.74 7.75 8.33
N GLU A 153 28.07 6.52 7.94
CA GLU A 153 27.06 5.45 7.85
C GLU A 153 26.37 5.19 9.20
N VAL A 154 27.13 5.20 10.30
CA VAL A 154 26.58 5.03 11.65
C VAL A 154 25.60 6.15 12.00
N LEU A 155 26.03 7.41 11.91
CA LEU A 155 25.22 8.55 12.31
C LEU A 155 24.06 8.79 11.33
N GLY A 156 24.31 8.66 10.02
CA GLY A 156 23.33 8.80 8.96
C GLY A 156 22.19 7.79 9.07
N ASN A 157 22.48 6.53 9.40
CA ASN A 157 21.42 5.54 9.65
C ASN A 157 20.57 5.90 10.88
N LEU A 158 21.18 6.40 11.96
CA LEU A 158 20.42 6.77 13.16
C LEU A 158 19.58 8.04 12.93
N VAL A 159 20.13 9.06 12.28
CA VAL A 159 19.43 10.32 11.99
C VAL A 159 18.31 10.09 10.98
N SER A 160 18.56 9.36 9.89
CA SER A 160 17.53 9.07 8.90
C SER A 160 16.40 8.24 9.50
N ASN A 161 16.69 7.24 10.35
CA ASN A 161 15.65 6.51 11.09
C ASN A 161 14.88 7.43 12.04
N ALA A 162 15.56 8.28 12.81
CA ALA A 162 14.91 9.22 13.71
C ALA A 162 13.94 10.16 12.97
N ILE A 163 14.36 10.73 11.83
CA ILE A 163 13.49 11.54 10.97
C ILE A 163 12.34 10.68 10.43
N LYS A 164 12.65 9.50 9.90
CA LYS A 164 11.68 8.58 9.28
C LYS A 164 10.59 8.09 10.23
N TYR A 165 10.86 7.88 11.51
CA TYR A 165 9.87 7.40 12.48
C TYR A 165 9.25 8.50 13.35
N THR A 166 9.61 9.77 13.10
CA THR A 166 9.00 10.93 13.75
C THR A 166 7.88 11.53 12.88
N PRO A 167 6.65 11.70 13.39
CA PRO A 167 5.58 12.40 12.69
C PRO A 167 5.90 13.87 12.41
N SER A 168 5.22 14.47 11.43
CA SER A 168 5.33 15.92 11.15
C SER A 168 5.01 16.75 12.39
N GLY A 169 5.80 17.78 12.66
CA GLY A 169 5.76 18.60 13.87
C GLY A 169 6.58 18.06 15.05
N GLY A 170 7.18 16.87 14.91
CA GLY A 170 8.07 16.29 15.91
C GLY A 170 9.50 16.85 15.88
N GLN A 171 10.36 16.33 16.76
CA GLN A 171 11.71 16.81 16.99
C GLN A 171 12.72 15.66 17.01
N VAL A 172 13.90 15.90 16.42
CA VAL A 172 15.08 15.04 16.46
C VAL A 172 16.25 15.86 16.96
N ALA A 173 16.88 15.39 18.04
CA ALA A 173 18.02 16.04 18.67
C ALA A 173 19.23 15.09 18.68
N VAL A 174 20.36 15.56 18.17
CA VAL A 174 21.64 14.85 18.24
C VAL A 174 22.51 15.54 19.29
N THR A 175 23.02 14.78 20.26
CA THR A 175 23.87 15.32 21.33
C THR A 175 25.21 14.59 21.38
N ALA A 176 26.30 15.33 21.55
CA ALA A 176 27.64 14.76 21.67
C ALA A 176 28.27 15.25 22.97
N ARG A 177 28.64 14.30 23.85
CA ARG A 177 29.11 14.56 25.22
C ARG A 177 30.36 13.78 25.54
N LEU A 178 31.17 14.31 26.45
CA LEU A 178 32.36 13.62 26.95
C LEU A 178 32.00 12.90 28.25
N GLN A 179 32.15 11.57 28.27
CA GLN A 179 31.94 10.77 29.47
C GLN A 179 33.26 10.24 30.00
N ASN A 180 33.57 10.57 31.25
CA ASN A 180 34.74 10.05 31.95
C ASN A 180 34.36 8.73 32.65
N THR A 181 34.78 7.61 32.08
CA THR A 181 34.48 6.28 32.64
C THR A 181 35.55 5.85 33.65
N THR A 182 36.80 6.29 33.46
CA THR A 182 37.90 6.15 34.42
C THR A 182 38.78 7.42 34.40
N PRO A 183 39.72 7.61 35.35
CA PRO A 183 40.64 8.75 35.34
C PRO A 183 41.53 8.85 34.08
N THR A 184 41.67 7.75 33.33
CA THR A 184 42.58 7.63 32.18
C THR A 184 41.87 7.29 30.87
N GLN A 185 40.55 7.05 30.88
CA GLN A 185 39.81 6.62 29.70
C GLN A 185 38.53 7.46 29.54
N HIS A 186 38.54 8.27 28.49
CA HIS A 186 37.43 9.10 28.06
C HIS A 186 36.64 8.38 26.96
N HIS A 187 35.33 8.56 26.97
CA HIS A 187 34.44 8.06 25.93
C HIS A 187 33.64 9.22 25.33
N LEU A 188 33.37 9.14 24.03
CA LEU A 188 32.37 9.94 23.36
C LEU A 188 31.01 9.27 23.57
N LEU A 189 30.09 10.00 24.18
CA LEU A 189 28.68 9.64 24.27
C LEU A 189 27.92 10.42 23.21
N LEU A 190 27.43 9.73 22.18
CA LEU A 190 26.66 10.30 21.08
C LEU A 190 25.23 9.77 21.16
N SER A 191 24.26 10.65 21.36
CA SER A 191 22.85 10.27 21.46
C SER A 191 22.01 10.92 20.36
N VAL A 192 21.16 10.12 19.71
CA VAL A 192 20.13 10.57 18.77
C VAL A 192 18.78 10.32 19.44
N THR A 193 18.07 11.40 19.77
CA THR A 193 16.77 11.37 20.44
C THR A 193 15.69 11.87 19.47
N ASP A 194 14.61 11.11 19.36
CA ASP A 194 13.44 11.44 18.55
C ASP A 194 12.17 11.49 19.40
N THR A 195 11.17 12.25 18.96
CA THR A 195 9.81 12.27 19.54
C THR A 195 8.83 11.45 18.72
N GLY A 196 9.30 10.34 18.13
CA GLY A 196 8.54 9.50 17.22
C GLY A 196 7.62 8.50 17.90
N ILE A 197 7.25 7.45 17.15
CA ILE A 197 6.30 6.43 17.61
C ILE A 197 6.82 5.56 18.77
N GLY A 198 8.13 5.57 19.02
CA GLY A 198 8.76 4.68 20.01
C GLY A 198 8.79 3.21 19.58
N ILE A 199 9.47 2.39 20.38
CA ILE A 199 9.75 0.97 20.14
C ILE A 199 9.22 0.19 21.35
N ALA A 200 8.57 -0.96 21.10
CA ALA A 200 8.04 -1.77 22.18
C ALA A 200 9.20 -2.43 22.99
N PRO A 201 9.07 -2.59 24.32
CA PRO A 201 10.16 -3.11 25.15
C PRO A 201 10.65 -4.52 24.78
N HIS A 202 9.81 -5.33 24.14
CA HIS A 202 10.19 -6.68 23.70
C HIS A 202 10.95 -6.68 22.36
N GLU A 203 10.95 -5.56 21.63
CA GLU A 203 11.59 -5.45 20.32
C GLU A 203 13.00 -4.85 20.42
N THR A 204 13.31 -4.11 21.49
CA THR A 204 14.58 -3.39 21.68
C THR A 204 15.81 -4.31 21.71
N GLU A 205 15.66 -5.57 22.09
CA GLU A 205 16.75 -6.56 22.06
C GLU A 205 17.05 -7.05 20.64
N HIS A 206 16.03 -7.06 19.77
CA HIS A 206 16.10 -7.65 18.43
C HIS A 206 16.31 -6.62 17.32
N ILE A 207 16.08 -5.31 17.54
CA ILE A 207 16.25 -4.26 16.50
C ILE A 207 17.65 -4.17 15.87
N PHE A 208 18.66 -4.76 16.51
CA PHE A 208 20.02 -4.80 15.99
C PHE A 208 20.37 -6.13 15.29
N GLU A 209 19.46 -7.09 15.30
CA GLU A 209 19.61 -8.29 14.49
C GLU A 209 19.44 -7.91 13.02
N PRO A 210 20.31 -8.41 12.12
CA PRO A 210 20.15 -8.19 10.70
C PRO A 210 18.73 -8.56 10.27
N TYR A 211 18.09 -7.64 9.54
CA TYR A 211 16.79 -7.84 8.91
C TYR A 211 15.61 -7.95 9.88
N TYR A 212 15.81 -7.71 11.17
CA TYR A 212 14.71 -7.64 12.13
C TYR A 212 13.85 -6.40 11.87
N ARG A 213 12.56 -6.63 11.70
CA ARG A 213 11.51 -5.61 11.70
C ARG A 213 10.54 -5.97 12.81
N GLY A 214 10.13 -4.99 13.62
CA GLY A 214 9.24 -5.22 14.75
C GLY A 214 7.98 -5.99 14.38
N GLN A 215 7.65 -7.04 15.14
CA GLN A 215 6.49 -7.90 14.89
C GLN A 215 5.18 -7.31 15.43
N GLN A 216 5.21 -6.23 16.21
CA GLN A 216 4.01 -5.69 16.88
C GLN A 216 3.78 -4.20 16.69
N THR A 217 3.69 -3.77 15.43
CA THR A 217 2.74 -2.72 15.10
C THR A 217 1.72 -3.29 14.11
N THR A 218 0.45 -3.05 14.41
CA THR A 218 -0.71 -3.12 13.49
C THR A 218 -0.58 -2.14 12.29
N HIS A 219 0.65 -1.74 11.98
CA HIS A 219 1.12 -0.87 10.90
C HIS A 219 2.31 -1.57 10.25
N HIS A 220 2.02 -2.63 9.48
CA HIS A 220 3.03 -3.33 8.68
C HIS A 220 3.55 -2.45 7.53
N TYR A 221 4.75 -2.76 7.01
CA TYR A 221 5.49 -2.23 5.85
C TYR A 221 5.84 -0.73 5.79
N GLU A 222 6.63 -0.22 6.74
CA GLU A 222 7.37 1.03 6.52
C GLU A 222 8.79 0.74 6.00
N GLU A 223 9.19 1.43 4.92
CA GLU A 223 10.37 1.20 4.08
C GLU A 223 11.71 0.99 4.84
N GLY A 224 12.55 0.06 4.38
CA GLY A 224 13.97 0.03 4.77
C GLY A 224 14.50 -1.38 4.99
N SER A 225 15.70 -1.66 4.48
CA SER A 225 16.29 -3.00 4.34
C SER A 225 16.37 -3.84 5.63
N GLY A 226 16.19 -3.22 6.81
CA GLY A 226 16.45 -3.86 8.10
C GLY A 226 17.94 -4.12 8.33
N ILE A 227 18.81 -3.61 7.45
CA ILE A 227 20.26 -3.80 7.49
C ILE A 227 20.92 -2.66 8.28
N GLY A 228 20.35 -1.45 8.23
CA GLY A 228 20.97 -0.23 8.77
C GLY A 228 21.41 -0.34 10.24
N LEU A 229 20.53 -0.75 11.16
CA LEU A 229 20.89 -0.87 12.58
C LEU A 229 21.85 -2.03 12.87
N ALA A 230 21.80 -3.11 12.09
CA ALA A 230 22.75 -4.20 12.19
C ALA A 230 24.15 -3.77 11.73
N LEU A 231 24.26 -3.01 10.64
CA LEU A 231 25.51 -2.39 10.20
C LEU A 231 26.03 -1.41 11.23
N VAL A 232 25.17 -0.56 11.82
CA VAL A 232 25.55 0.35 12.92
C VAL A 232 26.21 -0.42 14.06
N LYS A 233 25.58 -1.49 14.55
CA LYS A 233 26.14 -2.31 15.63
C LYS A 233 27.46 -2.96 15.22
N ALA A 234 27.56 -3.43 13.97
CA ALA A 234 28.77 -4.05 13.45
C ALA A 234 29.94 -3.05 13.35
N TYR A 235 29.71 -1.84 12.84
CA TYR A 235 30.71 -0.78 12.79
C TYR A 235 31.17 -0.35 14.18
N LEU A 236 30.24 -0.21 15.12
CA LEU A 236 30.59 0.12 16.50
C LEU A 236 31.44 -0.96 17.16
N ASN A 237 31.16 -2.24 16.90
CA ASN A 237 32.00 -3.35 17.37
C ASN A 237 33.44 -3.25 16.82
N LEU A 238 33.62 -2.84 15.55
CA LEU A 238 34.95 -2.58 14.97
C LEU A 238 35.69 -1.43 15.67
N PHE A 239 34.97 -0.47 16.22
CA PHE A 239 35.54 0.66 16.97
C PHE A 239 35.62 0.43 18.49
N ASN A 240 35.39 -0.81 18.95
CA ASN A 240 35.30 -1.14 20.37
C ASN A 240 34.26 -0.28 21.12
N GLY A 241 33.23 0.17 20.40
CA GLY A 241 32.10 0.92 20.94
C GLY A 241 30.89 0.06 21.22
N THR A 242 29.88 0.65 21.86
CA THR A 242 28.59 0.02 22.14
C THR A 242 27.44 0.93 21.74
N ILE A 243 26.28 0.33 21.48
CA ILE A 243 25.02 1.04 21.26
C ILE A 243 23.97 0.50 22.22
N SER A 244 23.17 1.41 22.77
CA SER A 244 22.01 1.10 23.59
C SER A 244 20.82 1.93 23.14
N VAL A 245 19.61 1.45 23.42
CA VAL A 245 18.37 2.12 23.06
C VAL A 245 17.51 2.25 24.31
N GLN A 246 16.94 3.44 24.51
CA GLN A 246 15.88 3.69 25.48
C GLN A 246 14.68 4.22 24.70
N SER A 247 13.54 3.55 24.77
CA SER A 247 12.38 3.91 23.98
C SER A 247 11.09 3.59 24.71
N GLN A 248 10.06 4.40 24.47
CA GLN A 248 8.72 4.20 24.98
C GLN A 248 7.71 4.48 23.87
N LEU A 249 6.79 3.53 23.67
CA LEU A 249 5.68 3.65 22.73
C LEU A 249 4.93 4.98 22.91
N GLY A 250 4.83 5.74 21.82
CA GLY A 250 4.17 7.04 21.74
C GLY A 250 4.95 8.22 22.33
N GLN A 251 6.16 8.02 22.86
CA GLN A 251 7.00 9.11 23.40
C GLN A 251 8.33 9.30 22.66
N GLY A 252 8.70 8.36 21.79
CA GLY A 252 9.91 8.41 20.98
C GLY A 252 11.03 7.50 21.49
N SER A 253 12.20 7.62 20.87
CA SER A 253 13.37 6.79 21.18
C SER A 253 14.63 7.61 21.38
N THR A 254 15.59 7.02 22.09
CA THR A 254 16.94 7.56 22.27
C THR A 254 17.94 6.45 22.02
N PHE A 255 18.66 6.55 20.91
CA PHE A 255 19.80 5.70 20.60
C PHE A 255 21.05 6.36 21.16
N THR A 256 21.83 5.61 21.95
CA THR A 256 23.04 6.11 22.60
C THR A 256 24.21 5.23 22.23
N ILE A 257 25.18 5.84 21.55
CA ILE A 257 26.47 5.27 21.16
C ILE A 257 27.52 5.68 22.19
N LEU A 258 28.33 4.72 22.63
CA LEU A 258 29.51 4.95 23.45
C LEU A 258 30.75 4.50 22.68
N LEU A 259 31.67 5.43 22.42
CA LEU A 259 32.92 5.17 21.69
C LEU A 259 34.14 5.52 22.54
N PRO A 260 35.17 4.67 22.63
CA PRO A 260 36.41 5.01 23.30
C PRO A 260 37.16 6.10 22.55
N ILE A 261 37.65 7.12 23.26
CA ILE A 261 38.49 8.15 22.65
C ILE A 261 39.93 7.65 22.64
N LEU A 262 40.39 7.24 21.45
CA LEU A 262 41.76 6.86 21.15
C LEU A 262 42.46 7.98 20.36
N GLN A 263 43.80 8.00 20.37
CA GLN A 263 44.62 9.03 19.70
C GLN A 263 45.88 8.44 19.01
N ASN A 264 45.76 7.24 18.47
CA ASN A 264 46.81 6.45 17.85
C ASN A 264 46.93 6.67 16.33
N ALA A 265 45.88 7.19 15.68
CA ALA A 265 45.81 7.35 14.22
C ALA A 265 46.58 8.61 13.72
N PRO A 266 46.92 8.68 12.42
CA PRO A 266 47.53 9.87 11.83
C PRO A 266 46.58 11.09 11.92
N PHE A 267 47.13 12.25 12.30
CA PHE A 267 46.35 13.48 12.47
C PHE A 267 46.03 14.15 11.14
N ILE A 268 44.76 14.51 10.94
CA ILE A 268 44.27 15.26 9.79
C ILE A 268 43.53 16.49 10.30
N GLU A 269 43.93 17.68 9.83
CA GLU A 269 43.45 18.96 10.34
C GLU A 269 42.00 19.28 9.90
N GLN A 270 41.59 18.85 8.71
CA GLN A 270 40.23 19.00 8.19
C GLN A 270 39.74 17.71 7.50
N VAL A 271 38.80 17.01 8.13
CA VAL A 271 38.17 15.80 7.56
C VAL A 271 37.04 16.16 6.58
N THR A 272 36.41 17.33 6.74
CA THR A 272 35.33 17.79 5.84
C THR A 272 35.79 18.00 4.39
N ALA A 273 37.06 18.35 4.17
CA ALA A 273 37.65 18.51 2.84
C ALA A 273 37.84 17.18 2.09
N TYR A 274 37.87 16.03 2.79
CA TYR A 274 37.97 14.71 2.17
C TYR A 274 36.66 14.25 1.52
N HIS A 275 35.51 14.77 1.97
CA HIS A 275 34.20 14.28 1.56
C HIS A 275 33.55 15.08 0.40
N HIS A 276 34.04 16.31 0.15
CA HIS A 276 33.59 17.13 -0.98
C HIS A 276 33.90 16.55 -2.38
N LEU A 277 34.59 15.40 -2.47
CA LEU A 277 34.89 14.73 -3.74
C LEU A 277 33.77 13.79 -4.23
N TYR A 278 32.75 13.48 -3.41
CA TYR A 278 31.74 12.46 -3.76
C TYR A 278 30.27 12.86 -3.62
N ASN A 279 29.94 14.00 -3.00
CA ASN A 279 28.53 14.41 -2.80
C ASN A 279 28.25 15.82 -3.35
N GLU A 280 27.92 15.89 -4.64
CA GLU A 280 27.09 16.98 -5.17
C GLU A 280 25.64 16.49 -5.19
N GLU A 281 24.85 16.86 -4.18
CA GLU A 281 23.39 16.70 -4.23
C GLU A 281 22.79 17.76 -5.18
N PRO A 282 21.85 17.37 -6.07
CA PRO A 282 21.10 18.32 -6.85
C PRO A 282 20.06 19.05 -5.97
N PRO A 283 19.72 20.31 -6.28
CA PRO A 283 18.77 21.10 -5.50
C PRO A 283 17.36 20.49 -5.55
N ALA A 284 16.72 20.44 -4.39
CA ALA A 284 15.30 20.12 -4.27
C ALA A 284 14.46 21.17 -5.00
N PHE A 285 13.65 20.73 -5.96
CA PHE A 285 12.63 21.56 -6.62
C PHE A 285 11.24 21.16 -6.14
N GLU A 286 10.44 22.19 -5.88
CA GLU A 286 9.07 22.11 -5.38
C GLU A 286 8.17 21.19 -6.23
N VAL A 287 7.49 20.26 -5.54
CA VAL A 287 6.42 19.46 -6.11
C VAL A 287 5.23 20.38 -6.39
N LEU A 288 5.03 20.74 -7.65
CA LEU A 288 3.83 21.48 -8.07
C LEU A 288 2.59 20.58 -7.94
N GLN A 289 1.69 20.97 -7.05
CA GLN A 289 0.35 20.43 -6.94
C GLN A 289 -0.51 20.86 -8.15
N ASN A 290 -1.27 19.88 -8.65
CA ASN A 290 -2.45 19.94 -9.54
C ASN A 290 -2.36 20.66 -10.90
N PRO A 291 -2.93 19.99 -11.92
CA PRO A 291 -4.01 20.62 -12.68
C PRO A 291 -5.30 19.83 -12.47
N ASP A 292 -6.21 20.42 -11.68
CA ASP A 292 -7.64 20.20 -11.81
C ASP A 292 -8.04 20.64 -13.23
N ASP A 293 -8.19 19.68 -14.14
CA ASP A 293 -9.03 19.86 -15.32
C ASP A 293 -9.88 18.59 -15.47
N LEU A 294 -11.00 18.59 -14.73
CA LEU A 294 -11.98 17.51 -14.72
C LEU A 294 -12.70 17.45 -16.08
N GLN A 295 -12.16 16.68 -17.03
CA GLN A 295 -13.00 16.12 -18.09
C GLN A 295 -13.99 15.15 -17.44
N GLN A 296 -15.26 15.55 -17.37
CA GLN A 296 -16.33 14.83 -16.66
C GLN A 296 -16.61 13.41 -17.19
N ASP A 297 -16.09 13.04 -18.37
CA ASP A 297 -16.36 11.77 -19.05
C ASP A 297 -15.24 10.71 -18.96
N MET A 298 -14.13 10.98 -18.25
CA MET A 298 -13.06 9.96 -18.10
C MET A 298 -13.35 8.99 -16.93
N PRO A 299 -13.04 7.69 -17.09
CA PRO A 299 -13.19 6.70 -16.01
C PRO A 299 -12.29 7.03 -14.81
N LEU A 300 -12.80 6.74 -13.61
CA LEU A 300 -12.10 6.98 -12.35
C LEU A 300 -11.20 5.77 -12.01
N LEU A 301 -9.89 5.99 -11.95
CA LEU A 301 -8.89 5.02 -11.51
C LEU A 301 -8.41 5.37 -10.10
N LEU A 302 -8.45 4.40 -9.19
CA LEU A 302 -7.78 4.50 -7.89
C LEU A 302 -6.44 3.77 -7.98
N ILE A 303 -5.35 4.48 -7.65
CA ILE A 303 -4.01 3.92 -7.50
C ILE A 303 -3.70 3.80 -6.02
N VAL A 304 -3.34 2.60 -5.57
CA VAL A 304 -2.91 2.32 -4.21
C VAL A 304 -1.48 1.80 -4.27
N GLU A 305 -0.54 2.61 -3.81
CA GLU A 305 0.90 2.36 -3.91
C GLU A 305 1.58 3.16 -2.79
N ASP A 306 2.58 2.59 -2.12
CA ASP A 306 3.29 3.27 -1.03
C ASP A 306 4.40 4.22 -1.54
N SER A 307 4.95 3.93 -2.72
CA SER A 307 5.95 4.77 -3.37
C SER A 307 5.36 5.97 -4.11
N ASN A 308 5.59 7.18 -3.59
CA ASN A 308 5.21 8.44 -4.23
C ASN A 308 5.81 8.61 -5.63
N ASP A 309 7.04 8.11 -5.86
CA ASP A 309 7.70 8.13 -7.17
C ASP A 309 6.91 7.30 -8.20
N ILE A 310 6.41 6.13 -7.79
CA ILE A 310 5.59 5.26 -8.63
C ILE A 310 4.19 5.86 -8.84
N ILE A 311 3.57 6.44 -7.82
CA ILE A 311 2.30 7.19 -7.98
C ILE A 311 2.46 8.31 -9.00
N ALA A 312 3.52 9.12 -8.89
CA ALA A 312 3.80 10.22 -9.80
C ALA A 312 4.01 9.72 -11.23
N TYR A 313 4.81 8.66 -11.41
CA TYR A 313 4.99 8.02 -12.71
C TYR A 313 3.67 7.51 -13.30
N LEU A 314 2.86 6.79 -12.52
CA LEU A 314 1.58 6.26 -12.97
C LEU A 314 0.59 7.37 -13.31
N ARG A 315 0.58 8.48 -12.55
CA ARG A 315 -0.21 9.69 -12.87
C ARG A 315 0.19 10.28 -14.21
N LEU A 316 1.48 10.38 -14.50
CA LEU A 316 1.98 10.85 -15.80
C LEU A 316 1.57 9.92 -16.95
N VAL A 317 1.63 8.60 -16.74
CA VAL A 317 1.30 7.60 -17.77
C VAL A 317 -0.20 7.53 -18.06
N LEU A 318 -1.04 7.66 -17.02
CA LEU A 318 -2.48 7.36 -17.07
C LEU A 318 -3.36 8.62 -17.03
N GLY A 319 -2.85 9.78 -16.62
CA GLY A 319 -3.63 10.99 -16.39
C GLY A 319 -4.37 11.52 -17.62
N ASN A 320 -3.89 11.22 -18.83
CA ASN A 320 -4.55 11.61 -20.08
C ASN A 320 -5.74 10.71 -20.46
N LYS A 321 -6.01 9.64 -19.71
CA LYS A 321 -7.04 8.63 -20.01
C LYS A 321 -7.98 8.34 -18.84
N TYR A 322 -7.57 8.70 -17.63
CA TYR A 322 -8.27 8.40 -16.38
C TYR A 322 -8.26 9.61 -15.48
N ARG A 323 -9.33 9.78 -14.71
CA ARG A 323 -9.29 10.60 -13.49
C ARG A 323 -8.63 9.76 -12.41
N ILE A 324 -7.59 10.27 -11.76
CA ILE A 324 -6.77 9.46 -10.85
C ILE A 324 -6.95 9.93 -9.40
N LEU A 325 -7.29 8.98 -8.52
CA LEU A 325 -7.13 9.10 -7.08
C LEU A 325 -5.89 8.32 -6.65
N GLY A 326 -5.11 8.86 -5.72
CA GLY A 326 -3.97 8.15 -5.11
C GLY A 326 -4.27 7.83 -3.66
N ALA A 327 -3.79 6.69 -3.19
CA ALA A 327 -3.77 6.30 -1.79
C ALA A 327 -2.41 5.65 -1.48
N SER A 328 -1.88 5.91 -0.29
CA SER A 328 -0.51 5.52 0.09
C SER A 328 -0.45 4.15 0.78
N ASN A 329 -1.60 3.52 1.03
CA ASN A 329 -1.72 2.23 1.72
C ASN A 329 -3.11 1.60 1.48
N GLY A 330 -3.27 0.32 1.84
CA GLY A 330 -4.51 -0.41 1.59
C GLY A 330 -5.73 0.07 2.38
N GLU A 331 -5.56 0.61 3.60
CA GLU A 331 -6.69 1.13 4.39
C GLU A 331 -7.27 2.40 3.77
N GLU A 332 -6.40 3.35 3.42
CA GLU A 332 -6.76 4.55 2.68
C GLU A 332 -7.39 4.16 1.33
N GLY A 333 -6.81 3.18 0.62
CA GLY A 333 -7.35 2.65 -0.62
C GLY A 333 -8.77 2.11 -0.48
N ILE A 334 -9.06 1.33 0.58
CA ILE A 334 -10.41 0.83 0.87
C ILE A 334 -11.38 1.99 1.14
N GLN A 335 -10.98 2.94 1.97
CA GLN A 335 -11.82 4.08 2.32
C GLN A 335 -12.15 4.93 1.08
N GLN A 336 -11.16 5.19 0.23
CA GLN A 336 -11.32 5.89 -1.05
C GLN A 336 -12.23 5.09 -1.99
N ALA A 337 -12.04 3.77 -2.10
CA ALA A 337 -12.88 2.92 -2.95
C ALA A 337 -14.35 2.88 -2.51
N ILE A 338 -14.62 2.81 -1.21
CA ILE A 338 -15.99 2.86 -0.66
C ILE A 338 -16.60 4.26 -0.86
N THR A 339 -15.79 5.30 -0.68
CA THR A 339 -16.26 6.69 -0.73
C THR A 339 -16.51 7.14 -2.15
N HIS A 340 -15.67 6.74 -3.12
CA HIS A 340 -15.71 7.23 -4.50
C HIS A 340 -16.21 6.21 -5.53
N VAL A 341 -16.16 4.91 -5.24
CA VAL A 341 -16.58 3.82 -6.14
C VAL A 341 -15.91 3.96 -7.53
N PRO A 342 -14.57 3.84 -7.59
CA PRO A 342 -13.82 3.96 -8.84
C PRO A 342 -14.25 2.89 -9.87
N ASP A 343 -13.96 3.15 -11.14
CA ASP A 343 -14.23 2.23 -12.25
C ASP A 343 -13.22 1.08 -12.30
N VAL A 344 -12.02 1.29 -11.76
CA VAL A 344 -10.96 0.29 -11.62
C VAL A 344 -10.00 0.67 -10.49
N VAL A 345 -9.45 -0.32 -9.80
CA VAL A 345 -8.39 -0.15 -8.80
C VAL A 345 -7.10 -0.77 -9.32
N LEU A 346 -5.99 -0.04 -9.22
CA LEU A 346 -4.63 -0.53 -9.41
C LEU A 346 -3.94 -0.49 -8.05
N THR A 347 -3.51 -1.63 -7.52
CA THR A 347 -2.93 -1.74 -6.18
C THR A 347 -1.59 -2.47 -6.24
N ASP A 348 -0.59 -2.03 -5.47
CA ASP A 348 0.54 -2.91 -5.16
C ASP A 348 0.09 -4.03 -4.23
N VAL A 349 0.82 -5.14 -4.26
CA VAL A 349 0.60 -6.28 -3.38
C VAL A 349 1.21 -6.02 -2.00
N MET A 350 2.42 -5.47 -1.96
CA MET A 350 3.19 -5.29 -0.73
C MET A 350 3.09 -3.83 -0.30
N MET A 351 2.22 -3.52 0.64
CA MET A 351 1.97 -2.15 1.10
C MET A 351 1.69 -2.09 2.60
N PRO A 352 1.84 -0.91 3.23
CA PRO A 352 1.58 -0.76 4.64
C PRO A 352 0.11 -0.89 5.04
N GLN A 353 -0.11 -1.11 6.34
CA GLN A 353 -1.41 -1.27 6.99
C GLN A 353 -2.21 -2.49 6.50
N LYS A 354 -2.83 -2.39 5.32
CA LYS A 354 -3.48 -3.50 4.64
C LYS A 354 -2.76 -3.76 3.33
N ASP A 355 -2.40 -5.01 3.11
CA ASP A 355 -1.75 -5.41 1.87
C ASP A 355 -2.73 -5.43 0.69
N GLY A 356 -2.22 -5.58 -0.54
CA GLY A 356 -3.06 -5.59 -1.73
C GLY A 356 -4.08 -6.75 -1.74
N TYR A 357 -3.75 -7.88 -1.12
CA TYR A 357 -4.66 -9.04 -1.03
C TYR A 357 -5.81 -8.76 -0.05
N GLU A 358 -5.53 -8.18 1.11
CA GLU A 358 -6.52 -7.76 2.08
C GLU A 358 -7.43 -6.66 1.53
N LEU A 359 -6.85 -5.68 0.81
CA LEU A 359 -7.61 -4.67 0.07
C LEU A 359 -8.56 -5.33 -0.91
N CYS A 360 -8.05 -6.20 -1.80
CA CYS A 360 -8.86 -6.86 -2.81
C CYS A 360 -9.98 -7.68 -2.17
N ARG A 361 -9.65 -8.52 -1.19
CA ARG A 361 -10.63 -9.31 -0.45
C ARG A 361 -11.69 -8.43 0.21
N THR A 362 -11.31 -7.31 0.82
CA THR A 362 -12.26 -6.39 1.46
C THR A 362 -13.21 -5.79 0.43
N LEU A 363 -12.68 -5.32 -0.71
CA LEU A 363 -13.49 -4.73 -1.76
C LEU A 363 -14.44 -5.77 -2.38
N LYS A 364 -13.96 -6.98 -2.66
CA LYS A 364 -14.77 -8.06 -3.26
C LYS A 364 -15.86 -8.59 -2.33
N ASN A 365 -15.71 -8.47 -1.01
CA ASN A 365 -16.73 -8.89 -0.04
C ASN A 365 -17.71 -7.77 0.38
N ASP A 366 -17.51 -6.53 -0.09
CA ASP A 366 -18.38 -5.42 0.22
C ASP A 366 -19.33 -5.13 -0.95
N PHE A 367 -20.64 -5.17 -0.71
CA PHE A 367 -21.64 -4.88 -1.73
C PHE A 367 -21.42 -3.54 -2.44
N ARG A 368 -20.82 -2.53 -1.78
CA ARG A 368 -20.62 -1.21 -2.37
C ARG A 368 -19.51 -1.20 -3.42
N THR A 369 -18.55 -2.12 -3.34
CA THR A 369 -17.30 -2.08 -4.11
C THR A 369 -16.95 -3.39 -4.82
N ASN A 370 -17.66 -4.49 -4.56
CA ASN A 370 -17.35 -5.82 -5.11
C ASN A 370 -17.32 -5.88 -6.64
N HIS A 371 -18.18 -5.10 -7.28
CA HIS A 371 -18.24 -4.99 -8.72
C HIS A 371 -16.98 -4.34 -9.33
N ILE A 372 -16.19 -3.59 -8.56
CA ILE A 372 -15.01 -2.85 -9.05
C ILE A 372 -13.89 -3.83 -9.42
N PRO A 373 -13.33 -3.76 -10.64
CA PRO A 373 -12.21 -4.58 -11.04
C PRO A 373 -10.92 -4.14 -10.33
N VAL A 374 -10.13 -5.10 -9.86
CA VAL A 374 -8.87 -4.88 -9.13
C VAL A 374 -7.70 -5.49 -9.92
N VAL A 375 -6.70 -4.65 -10.23
CA VAL A 375 -5.41 -5.06 -10.83
C VAL A 375 -4.34 -4.99 -9.77
N MET A 376 -3.62 -6.10 -9.56
CA MET A 376 -2.50 -6.15 -8.62
C MET A 376 -1.16 -6.00 -9.34
N LEU A 377 -0.33 -5.09 -8.86
CA LEU A 377 1.08 -4.99 -9.18
C LEU A 377 1.86 -5.85 -8.19
N THR A 378 2.81 -6.67 -8.65
CA THR A 378 3.57 -7.54 -7.74
C THR A 378 5.03 -7.66 -8.14
N ALA A 379 5.91 -7.70 -7.15
CA ALA A 379 7.31 -8.08 -7.34
C ALA A 379 7.48 -9.60 -7.55
N ARG A 380 6.51 -10.43 -7.15
CA ARG A 380 6.67 -11.89 -7.14
C ARG A 380 6.36 -12.49 -8.50
N THR A 381 7.30 -13.27 -9.04
CA THR A 381 7.17 -13.98 -10.31
C THR A 381 6.73 -15.43 -10.14
N ASP A 382 6.59 -15.92 -8.90
CA ASP A 382 6.24 -17.32 -8.64
C ASP A 382 4.76 -17.60 -8.90
N LEU A 383 4.52 -18.80 -9.44
CA LEU A 383 3.22 -19.29 -9.90
C LEU A 383 2.19 -19.34 -8.76
N ASN A 384 2.63 -19.59 -7.53
CA ASN A 384 1.77 -19.65 -6.35
C ASN A 384 1.21 -18.27 -5.98
N SER A 385 2.02 -17.20 -6.01
CA SER A 385 1.53 -15.85 -5.72
C SER A 385 0.46 -15.35 -6.72
N ARG A 386 0.52 -15.81 -7.98
CA ARG A 386 -0.54 -15.58 -8.98
C ARG A 386 -1.80 -16.41 -8.71
N ILE A 387 -1.65 -17.66 -8.28
CA ILE A 387 -2.77 -18.54 -7.91
C ILE A 387 -3.50 -17.97 -6.69
N THR A 388 -2.77 -17.65 -5.61
CA THR A 388 -3.33 -17.05 -4.38
C THR A 388 -4.06 -15.75 -4.70
N GLY A 389 -3.51 -14.95 -5.61
CA GLY A 389 -4.15 -13.73 -6.02
C GLY A 389 -5.49 -13.90 -6.75
N LEU A 390 -5.56 -14.81 -7.72
CA LEU A 390 -6.82 -15.17 -8.39
C LEU A 390 -7.83 -15.77 -7.40
N GLU A 391 -7.36 -16.55 -6.43
CA GLU A 391 -8.20 -17.10 -5.35
C GLU A 391 -8.80 -16.02 -4.44
N HIS A 392 -8.14 -14.85 -4.30
CA HIS A 392 -8.64 -13.71 -3.53
C HIS A 392 -9.56 -12.77 -4.35
N GLY A 393 -9.80 -13.08 -5.62
CA GLY A 393 -10.79 -12.41 -6.47
C GLY A 393 -10.25 -11.26 -7.31
N ALA A 394 -8.93 -11.07 -7.45
CA ALA A 394 -8.41 -10.03 -8.34
C ALA A 394 -8.63 -10.38 -9.81
N ASP A 395 -8.90 -9.36 -10.62
CA ASP A 395 -9.25 -9.52 -12.03
C ASP A 395 -8.00 -9.62 -12.92
N ALA A 396 -6.85 -9.08 -12.48
CA ALA A 396 -5.58 -9.18 -13.20
C ALA A 396 -4.33 -8.98 -12.31
N TYR A 397 -3.19 -9.46 -12.81
CA TYR A 397 -1.86 -9.37 -12.19
C TYR A 397 -0.82 -8.84 -13.17
N LEU A 398 0.04 -7.92 -12.72
CA LEU A 398 1.18 -7.41 -13.48
C LEU A 398 2.44 -7.45 -12.61
N THR A 399 3.55 -7.90 -13.19
CA THR A 399 4.83 -7.98 -12.47
C THR A 399 5.61 -6.66 -12.56
N LYS A 400 6.14 -6.16 -11.44
CA LYS A 400 7.10 -5.05 -11.39
C LYS A 400 8.51 -5.56 -11.79
N PRO A 401 9.27 -4.83 -12.63
CA PRO A 401 8.85 -3.64 -13.39
C PRO A 401 7.85 -4.01 -14.49
N PHE A 402 6.73 -3.30 -14.56
CA PHE A 402 5.66 -3.59 -15.51
C PHE A 402 5.87 -2.83 -16.81
N ASN A 403 5.49 -3.44 -17.93
CA ASN A 403 5.53 -2.76 -19.22
C ASN A 403 4.35 -1.80 -19.37
N ARG A 404 4.61 -0.54 -19.76
CA ARG A 404 3.57 0.47 -19.94
C ARG A 404 2.45 0.04 -20.91
N LYS A 405 2.79 -0.63 -22.02
CA LYS A 405 1.79 -1.08 -23.01
C LYS A 405 0.91 -2.18 -22.43
N GLU A 406 1.51 -3.08 -21.65
CA GLU A 406 0.80 -4.16 -20.97
C GLU A 406 -0.19 -3.62 -19.93
N LEU A 407 0.26 -2.67 -19.08
CA LEU A 407 -0.60 -2.00 -18.10
C LEU A 407 -1.82 -1.34 -18.76
N LEU A 408 -1.59 -0.56 -19.83
CA LEU A 408 -2.67 0.12 -20.55
C LEU A 408 -3.65 -0.87 -21.21
N ALA A 409 -3.14 -1.97 -21.78
CA ALA A 409 -3.98 -3.00 -22.39
C ALA A 409 -4.83 -3.72 -21.35
N CYS A 410 -4.24 -4.03 -20.19
CA CYS A 410 -4.92 -4.67 -19.06
C CYS A 410 -6.08 -3.81 -18.55
N LEU A 411 -5.81 -2.54 -18.19
CA LEU A 411 -6.83 -1.62 -17.69
C LEU A 411 -7.96 -1.40 -18.70
N ARG A 412 -7.63 -1.26 -19.99
CA ARG A 412 -8.63 -1.09 -21.05
C ARG A 412 -9.54 -2.32 -21.17
N THR A 413 -8.97 -3.52 -21.07
CA THR A 413 -9.73 -4.77 -21.21
C THR A 413 -10.76 -4.93 -20.10
N LEU A 414 -10.38 -4.61 -18.85
CA LEU A 414 -11.27 -4.68 -17.70
C LEU A 414 -12.44 -3.70 -17.81
N LEU A 415 -12.18 -2.47 -18.26
CA LEU A 415 -13.25 -1.49 -18.50
C LEU A 415 -14.24 -1.95 -19.59
N ILE A 416 -13.75 -2.55 -20.68
CA ILE A 416 -14.61 -3.08 -21.74
C ILE A 416 -15.48 -4.23 -21.23
N GLN A 417 -14.92 -5.14 -20.41
CA GLN A 417 -15.67 -6.24 -19.82
C GLN A 417 -16.77 -5.73 -18.88
N ARG A 418 -16.47 -4.70 -18.08
CA ARG A 418 -17.43 -4.05 -17.18
C ARG A 418 -18.58 -3.39 -17.94
N GLU A 419 -18.30 -2.69 -19.03
CA GLU A 419 -19.34 -2.08 -19.88
C GLU A 419 -20.29 -3.14 -20.45
N LYS A 420 -19.77 -4.29 -20.92
CA LYS A 420 -20.59 -5.41 -21.41
C LYS A 420 -21.50 -5.99 -20.32
N LEU A 421 -21.00 -6.14 -19.09
CA LEU A 421 -21.81 -6.58 -17.96
C LEU A 421 -22.90 -5.56 -17.62
N ARG A 422 -22.59 -4.26 -17.69
CA ARG A 422 -23.57 -3.19 -17.49
C ARG A 422 -24.71 -3.26 -18.50
N THR A 423 -24.40 -3.45 -19.78
CA THR A 423 -25.42 -3.62 -20.84
C THR A 423 -26.30 -4.84 -20.56
N ARG A 424 -25.71 -5.97 -20.14
CA ARG A 424 -26.49 -7.18 -19.78
C ARG A 424 -27.48 -6.92 -18.64
N TYR A 425 -27.05 -6.28 -17.54
CA TYR A 425 -27.95 -5.95 -16.43
C TYR A 425 -28.97 -4.86 -16.79
N ALA A 426 -28.65 -3.97 -17.72
CA ALA A 426 -29.59 -2.97 -18.22
C ALA A 426 -30.72 -3.59 -19.08
N ASP A 427 -30.41 -4.66 -19.82
CA ASP A 427 -31.31 -5.33 -20.77
C ASP A 427 -32.11 -6.50 -20.16
N ASN A 428 -31.62 -7.15 -19.09
CA ASN A 428 -32.25 -8.35 -18.54
C ASN A 428 -33.51 -8.05 -17.70
N LYS A 429 -34.64 -7.87 -18.38
CA LYS A 429 -35.98 -7.74 -17.80
C LYS A 429 -36.60 -9.05 -17.30
N ASN A 430 -35.98 -10.23 -17.45
CA ASN A 430 -36.59 -11.52 -17.06
C ASN A 430 -35.58 -12.70 -16.94
N ALA A 431 -34.36 -12.48 -16.44
CA ALA A 431 -33.45 -13.60 -16.16
C ALA A 431 -33.74 -14.21 -14.78
N GLN A 432 -34.86 -14.93 -14.67
CA GLN A 432 -34.79 -16.19 -13.93
C GLN A 432 -33.95 -17.13 -14.81
N PRO A 433 -32.89 -17.76 -14.28
CA PRO A 433 -32.14 -18.75 -15.04
C PRO A 433 -33.12 -19.84 -15.50
N GLN A 434 -33.26 -20.04 -16.81
CA GLN A 434 -34.03 -21.18 -17.30
C GLN A 434 -33.26 -22.46 -16.94
N PRO A 435 -33.94 -23.54 -16.50
CA PRO A 435 -33.28 -24.78 -16.03
C PRO A 435 -32.37 -25.47 -17.06
N ASN A 436 -32.41 -25.05 -18.33
CA ASN A 436 -31.78 -25.72 -19.46
C ASN A 436 -30.66 -24.92 -20.14
N ASP A 437 -30.29 -23.74 -19.63
CA ASP A 437 -29.08 -23.09 -20.12
C ASP A 437 -27.84 -23.84 -19.61
N PRO A 438 -26.86 -24.16 -20.48
CA PRO A 438 -25.64 -24.83 -20.07
C PRO A 438 -24.93 -23.99 -18.99
N PRO A 439 -24.34 -24.60 -17.96
CA PRO A 439 -23.63 -23.86 -16.92
C PRO A 439 -22.50 -23.05 -17.56
N GLN A 440 -22.69 -21.72 -17.60
CA GLN A 440 -21.75 -20.81 -18.20
C GLN A 440 -20.52 -20.64 -17.29
N PRO A 441 -19.32 -20.47 -17.86
CA PRO A 441 -18.04 -20.50 -17.12
C PRO A 441 -17.89 -19.43 -16.03
N ASP A 442 -18.77 -18.42 -15.98
CA ASP A 442 -18.77 -17.36 -14.96
C ASP A 442 -19.58 -17.72 -13.70
N ALA A 443 -20.27 -18.88 -13.67
CA ALA A 443 -20.99 -19.38 -12.49
C ALA A 443 -20.06 -19.74 -11.31
N GLY A 444 -18.74 -19.64 -11.50
CA GLY A 444 -17.70 -19.85 -10.49
C GLY A 444 -17.06 -18.58 -9.92
N LEU A 445 -17.43 -17.37 -10.38
CA LEU A 445 -16.89 -16.12 -9.83
C LEU A 445 -17.72 -15.66 -8.61
N PRO A 446 -17.11 -15.49 -7.42
CA PRO A 446 -17.83 -15.06 -6.20
C PRO A 446 -18.63 -13.75 -6.39
N ASP A 447 -18.13 -12.85 -7.23
CA ASP A 447 -18.68 -11.50 -7.45
C ASP A 447 -20.03 -11.45 -8.17
N ALA A 448 -20.29 -12.39 -9.09
CA ALA A 448 -21.53 -12.40 -9.88
C ALA A 448 -22.76 -12.69 -8.99
N ASN A 449 -22.58 -13.50 -7.94
CA ASN A 449 -23.63 -13.88 -7.00
C ASN A 449 -24.01 -12.71 -6.07
N LEU A 450 -23.03 -11.95 -5.55
CA LEU A 450 -23.27 -10.79 -4.69
C LEU A 450 -24.00 -9.65 -5.42
N ASN A 451 -23.64 -9.37 -6.69
CA ASN A 451 -24.32 -8.35 -7.49
C ASN A 451 -25.78 -8.74 -7.80
N ALA A 452 -26.00 -10.00 -8.18
CA ALA A 452 -27.35 -10.52 -8.41
C ALA A 452 -28.20 -10.45 -7.12
N ARG A 453 -27.66 -10.88 -5.98
CA ARG A 453 -28.34 -10.80 -4.68
C ARG A 453 -28.67 -9.38 -4.25
N PHE A 454 -27.78 -8.42 -4.52
CA PHE A 454 -28.08 -7.00 -4.26
C PHE A 454 -29.26 -6.51 -5.09
N LEU A 455 -29.27 -6.79 -6.39
CA LEU A 455 -30.38 -6.39 -7.28
C LEU A 455 -31.68 -7.09 -6.88
N GLU A 456 -31.62 -8.37 -6.51
CA GLU A 456 -32.77 -9.14 -6.02
C GLU A 456 -33.32 -8.57 -4.71
N GLN A 457 -32.46 -8.27 -3.73
CA GLN A 457 -32.86 -7.63 -2.48
C GLN A 457 -33.48 -6.25 -2.72
N MET A 458 -32.87 -5.42 -3.56
CA MET A 458 -33.39 -4.11 -3.92
C MET A 458 -34.75 -4.22 -4.62
N ASN A 459 -34.87 -5.10 -5.61
CA ASN A 459 -36.12 -5.34 -6.34
C ASN A 459 -37.21 -5.83 -5.38
N SER A 460 -36.90 -6.74 -4.45
CA SER A 460 -37.85 -7.21 -3.43
C SER A 460 -38.35 -6.08 -2.52
N ILE A 461 -37.46 -5.20 -2.06
CA ILE A 461 -37.84 -4.02 -1.27
C ILE A 461 -38.75 -3.09 -2.09
N ILE A 462 -38.41 -2.84 -3.36
CA ILE A 462 -39.24 -2.03 -4.26
C ILE A 462 -40.61 -2.70 -4.47
N GLU A 463 -40.66 -4.00 -4.76
CA GLU A 463 -41.90 -4.73 -4.99
C GLU A 463 -42.85 -4.76 -3.79
N GLN A 464 -42.33 -4.75 -2.58
CA GLN A 464 -43.16 -4.71 -1.37
C GLN A 464 -43.71 -3.31 -1.06
N ASN A 465 -43.14 -2.24 -1.62
CA ASN A 465 -43.43 -0.86 -1.21
C ASN A 465 -43.73 0.09 -2.38
N TYR A 466 -43.74 -0.39 -3.65
CA TYR A 466 -43.86 0.49 -4.82
C TYR A 466 -45.16 1.30 -4.85
N SER A 467 -46.25 0.76 -4.30
CA SER A 467 -47.56 1.39 -4.24
C SER A 467 -47.66 2.53 -3.22
N GLN A 468 -46.74 2.61 -2.26
CA GLN A 468 -46.77 3.63 -1.21
C GLN A 468 -46.23 4.95 -1.76
N GLU A 469 -47.02 6.03 -1.64
CA GLU A 469 -46.62 7.38 -2.07
C GLU A 469 -45.37 7.88 -1.31
N ALA A 470 -45.30 7.63 0.00
CA ALA A 470 -44.18 8.03 0.85
C ALA A 470 -42.88 7.25 0.57
N PHE A 471 -42.96 6.12 -0.16
CA PHE A 471 -41.79 5.33 -0.49
C PHE A 471 -41.00 6.00 -1.62
N GLY A 472 -39.83 6.54 -1.27
CA GLY A 472 -38.92 7.22 -2.17
C GLY A 472 -37.48 6.73 -2.04
N ILE A 473 -36.54 7.47 -2.63
CA ILE A 473 -35.12 7.10 -2.61
C ILE A 473 -34.52 7.14 -1.21
N GLU A 474 -34.98 8.03 -0.33
CA GLU A 474 -34.48 8.11 1.06
C GLU A 474 -34.82 6.86 1.86
N GLU A 475 -36.06 6.38 1.76
CA GLU A 475 -36.49 5.14 2.43
C GLU A 475 -35.79 3.90 1.84
N LEU A 476 -35.61 3.87 0.51
CA LEU A 476 -34.83 2.81 -0.14
C LEU A 476 -33.37 2.80 0.35
N CYS A 477 -32.75 3.97 0.53
CA CYS A 477 -31.41 4.12 1.09
C CYS A 477 -31.34 3.61 2.53
N HIS A 478 -32.33 3.95 3.36
CA HIS A 478 -32.41 3.50 4.74
C HIS A 478 -32.49 1.97 4.84
N ARG A 479 -33.35 1.34 4.04
CA ARG A 479 -33.52 -0.13 4.03
C ARG A 479 -32.33 -0.90 3.47
N LEU A 480 -31.55 -0.28 2.57
CA LEU A 480 -30.32 -0.86 2.03
C LEU A 480 -29.08 -0.53 2.87
N ASN A 481 -29.22 0.31 3.91
CA ASN A 481 -28.12 0.84 4.72
C ASN A 481 -27.00 1.49 3.86
N MET A 482 -27.41 2.31 2.89
CA MET A 482 -26.50 3.00 1.97
C MET A 482 -26.84 4.49 1.92
N SER A 483 -25.83 5.36 1.76
CA SER A 483 -26.11 6.76 1.45
C SER A 483 -26.68 6.91 0.03
N ARG A 484 -27.41 8.00 -0.21
CA ARG A 484 -27.97 8.32 -1.54
C ARG A 484 -26.91 8.35 -2.65
N SER A 485 -25.73 8.88 -2.35
CA SER A 485 -24.60 8.95 -3.30
C SER A 485 -24.04 7.57 -3.62
N GLN A 486 -23.90 6.70 -2.62
CA GLN A 486 -23.40 5.33 -2.81
C GLN A 486 -24.39 4.47 -3.60
N LEU A 487 -25.69 4.56 -3.28
CA LEU A 487 -26.74 3.84 -4.00
C LEU A 487 -26.79 4.27 -5.47
N HIS A 488 -26.74 5.59 -5.71
CA HIS A 488 -26.70 6.13 -7.06
C HIS A 488 -25.51 5.61 -7.85
N ARG A 489 -24.29 5.66 -7.29
CA ARG A 489 -23.09 5.20 -7.98
C ARG A 489 -23.08 3.70 -8.24
N LYS A 490 -23.51 2.89 -7.27
CA LYS A 490 -23.64 1.44 -7.46
C LYS A 490 -24.64 1.09 -8.56
N LEU A 491 -25.81 1.75 -8.59
CA LEU A 491 -26.81 1.51 -9.63
C LEU A 491 -26.36 1.99 -11.01
N MET A 492 -25.69 3.15 -11.07
CA MET A 492 -25.06 3.61 -12.31
C MET A 492 -24.01 2.61 -12.81
N ALA A 493 -23.16 2.10 -11.92
CA ALA A 493 -22.12 1.13 -12.28
C ALA A 493 -22.69 -0.22 -12.76
N LEU A 494 -23.75 -0.72 -12.12
CA LEU A 494 -24.36 -2.00 -12.48
C LEU A 494 -25.32 -1.92 -13.66
N THR A 495 -26.12 -0.87 -13.76
CA THR A 495 -27.28 -0.81 -14.68
C THR A 495 -27.26 0.37 -15.64
N GLY A 496 -26.33 1.32 -15.47
CA GLY A 496 -26.30 2.58 -16.23
C GLY A 496 -27.45 3.55 -15.89
N LYS A 497 -28.29 3.25 -14.89
CA LYS A 497 -29.45 4.05 -14.51
C LYS A 497 -29.26 4.63 -13.10
N SER A 498 -29.71 5.86 -12.90
CA SER A 498 -29.74 6.47 -11.56
C SER A 498 -30.77 5.77 -10.68
N ALA A 499 -30.60 5.82 -9.35
CA ALA A 499 -31.55 5.22 -8.41
C ALA A 499 -32.99 5.73 -8.61
N SER A 500 -33.15 7.04 -8.81
CA SER A 500 -34.44 7.68 -9.09
C SER A 500 -35.06 7.21 -10.40
N HIS A 501 -34.24 7.01 -11.43
CA HIS A 501 -34.70 6.52 -12.72
C HIS A 501 -35.11 5.05 -12.63
N TYR A 502 -34.28 4.22 -11.97
CA TYR A 502 -34.55 2.80 -11.77
C TYR A 502 -35.88 2.56 -11.04
N LEU A 503 -36.09 3.21 -9.87
CA LEU A 503 -37.35 3.10 -9.11
C LEU A 503 -38.56 3.50 -9.95
N ARG A 504 -38.43 4.58 -10.73
CA ARG A 504 -39.48 5.09 -11.60
C ARG A 504 -39.80 4.09 -12.73
N THR A 505 -38.79 3.52 -13.36
CA THR A 505 -38.95 2.47 -14.38
C THR A 505 -39.66 1.25 -13.80
N THR A 506 -39.28 0.79 -12.60
CA THR A 506 -39.94 -0.36 -11.97
C THR A 506 -41.41 -0.08 -11.65
N ARG A 507 -41.75 1.11 -11.14
CA ARG A 507 -43.15 1.53 -10.94
C ARG A 507 -43.94 1.56 -12.25
N MET A 508 -43.33 2.05 -13.32
CA MET A 508 -43.93 2.09 -14.66
C MET A 508 -44.20 0.70 -15.23
N GLU A 509 -43.31 -0.26 -14.98
CA GLU A 509 -43.48 -1.66 -15.39
C GLU A 509 -44.63 -2.33 -14.62
N LYS A 510 -44.76 -2.08 -13.30
CA LYS A 510 -45.93 -2.54 -12.52
C LYS A 510 -47.23 -1.88 -13.00
N ALA A 511 -47.19 -0.59 -13.35
CA ALA A 511 -48.34 0.10 -13.93
C ALA A 511 -48.76 -0.52 -15.27
N CYS A 512 -47.80 -0.91 -16.11
CA CYS A 512 -48.07 -1.64 -17.35
C CYS A 512 -48.78 -2.97 -17.09
N GLN A 513 -48.33 -3.75 -16.10
CA GLN A 513 -48.98 -5.01 -15.71
C GLN A 513 -50.42 -4.77 -15.23
N LEU A 514 -50.65 -3.74 -14.40
CA LEU A 514 -52.00 -3.38 -13.95
C LEU A 514 -52.89 -2.91 -15.11
N LEU A 515 -52.34 -2.16 -16.08
CA LEU A 515 -53.09 -1.72 -17.27
C LEU A 515 -53.57 -2.90 -18.13
N MET A 516 -52.77 -3.96 -18.22
CA MET A 516 -53.06 -5.17 -19.00
C MET A 516 -53.96 -6.18 -18.26
N HIS A 517 -53.85 -6.27 -16.93
CA HIS A 517 -54.49 -7.35 -16.16
C HIS A 517 -55.61 -6.89 -15.22
N SER A 518 -55.86 -5.58 -15.11
CA SER A 518 -56.91 -5.03 -14.24
C SER A 518 -57.87 -4.09 -14.98
N ASN A 519 -59.08 -3.97 -14.44
CA ASN A 519 -60.11 -3.04 -14.92
C ASN A 519 -60.06 -1.66 -14.23
N LEU A 520 -59.01 -1.38 -13.44
CA LEU A 520 -58.86 -0.13 -12.70
C LEU A 520 -58.78 1.06 -13.66
N SER A 521 -59.27 2.23 -13.25
CA SER A 521 -59.10 3.47 -14.01
C SER A 521 -57.62 3.89 -14.07
N ILE A 522 -57.26 4.73 -15.04
CA ILE A 522 -55.88 5.22 -15.17
C ILE A 522 -55.45 6.03 -13.93
N ALA A 523 -56.39 6.73 -13.30
CA ALA A 523 -56.15 7.45 -12.05
C ALA A 523 -55.88 6.50 -10.88
N GLU A 524 -56.68 5.44 -10.71
CA GLU A 524 -56.47 4.42 -9.68
C GLU A 524 -55.13 3.70 -9.87
N ILE A 525 -54.75 3.36 -11.10
CA ILE A 525 -53.44 2.74 -11.39
C ILE A 525 -52.28 3.69 -11.07
N ALA A 526 -52.44 4.99 -11.30
CA ALA A 526 -51.43 5.97 -10.93
C ALA A 526 -51.21 5.97 -9.40
N TYR A 527 -52.30 5.97 -8.62
CA TYR A 527 -52.22 5.90 -7.16
C TYR A 527 -51.66 4.55 -6.66
N ASP A 528 -52.13 3.43 -7.20
CA ASP A 528 -51.68 2.07 -6.83
C ASP A 528 -50.23 1.78 -7.22
N THR A 529 -49.61 2.64 -8.03
CA THR A 529 -48.19 2.57 -8.39
C THR A 529 -47.35 3.66 -7.71
N GLY A 530 -47.92 4.36 -6.72
CA GLY A 530 -47.22 5.32 -5.87
C GLY A 530 -47.02 6.70 -6.49
N PHE A 531 -47.84 7.09 -7.48
CA PHE A 531 -47.86 8.45 -8.03
C PHE A 531 -48.98 9.27 -7.39
N SER A 532 -48.68 10.50 -6.98
CA SER A 532 -49.65 11.43 -6.39
C SER A 532 -50.44 12.25 -7.42
N ASP A 533 -49.92 12.38 -8.65
CA ASP A 533 -50.54 13.11 -9.75
C ASP A 533 -50.73 12.21 -10.99
N PRO A 534 -51.97 11.85 -11.34
CA PRO A 534 -52.30 11.08 -12.54
C PRO A 534 -51.87 11.73 -13.87
N ASN A 535 -51.78 13.06 -13.95
CA ASN A 535 -51.31 13.76 -15.14
C ASN A 535 -49.80 13.60 -15.31
N TYR A 536 -49.06 13.73 -14.20
CA TYR A 536 -47.63 13.45 -14.17
C TYR A 536 -47.32 11.99 -14.53
N PHE A 537 -48.09 11.03 -13.99
CA PHE A 537 -48.01 9.62 -14.36
C PHE A 537 -48.17 9.41 -15.87
N THR A 538 -49.21 9.98 -16.46
CA THR A 538 -49.53 9.85 -17.90
C THR A 538 -48.38 10.36 -18.79
N ARG A 539 -47.78 11.50 -18.42
CA ARG A 539 -46.64 12.07 -19.14
C ARG A 539 -45.40 11.16 -19.09
N ILE A 540 -45.06 10.68 -17.89
CA ILE A 540 -43.90 9.78 -17.70
C ILE A 540 -44.11 8.44 -18.39
N PHE A 541 -45.33 7.87 -18.32
CA PHE A 541 -45.67 6.62 -18.99
C PHE A 541 -45.50 6.74 -20.51
N THR A 542 -46.04 7.82 -21.09
CA THR A 542 -45.92 8.08 -22.54
C THR A 542 -44.46 8.26 -22.96
N GLN A 543 -43.65 8.94 -22.14
CA GLN A 543 -42.22 9.11 -22.40
C GLN A 543 -41.46 7.78 -22.36
N HIS A 544 -41.85 6.86 -21.47
CA HIS A 544 -41.15 5.59 -21.26
C HIS A 544 -41.56 4.49 -22.26
N PHE A 545 -42.84 4.43 -22.65
CA PHE A 545 -43.39 3.38 -23.53
C PHE A 545 -43.77 3.85 -24.94
N GLY A 546 -43.67 5.15 -25.22
CA GLY A 546 -44.00 5.73 -26.53
C GLY A 546 -45.51 5.85 -26.82
N ALA A 547 -46.38 5.36 -25.94
CA ALA A 547 -47.84 5.42 -26.09
C ALA A 547 -48.52 5.85 -24.77
N ALA A 548 -49.66 6.52 -24.89
CA ALA A 548 -50.45 6.93 -23.72
C ALA A 548 -51.07 5.70 -23.02
N PRO A 549 -51.23 5.70 -21.68
CA PRO A 549 -51.80 4.58 -20.93
C PRO A 549 -53.15 4.07 -21.46
N SER A 550 -54.02 4.98 -21.92
CA SER A 550 -55.33 4.66 -22.50
C SER A 550 -55.23 3.94 -23.84
N ALA A 551 -54.27 4.36 -24.69
CA ALA A 551 -53.99 3.72 -25.97
C ALA A 551 -53.33 2.35 -25.76
N TYR A 552 -52.37 2.28 -24.83
CA TYR A 552 -51.67 1.04 -24.48
C TYR A 552 -52.64 -0.05 -23.98
N ARG A 553 -53.62 0.33 -23.15
CA ARG A 553 -54.68 -0.59 -22.71
C ARG A 553 -55.52 -1.10 -23.89
N LYS A 554 -55.92 -0.24 -24.82
CA LYS A 554 -56.76 -0.61 -25.97
C LYS A 554 -56.06 -1.62 -26.89
N ASP A 555 -54.80 -1.35 -27.25
CA ASP A 555 -53.98 -2.24 -28.10
C ASP A 555 -53.92 -3.66 -27.52
N HIS A 556 -53.71 -3.78 -26.21
CA HIS A 556 -53.55 -5.09 -25.54
C HIS A 556 -54.87 -5.74 -25.12
N THR A 557 -56.01 -5.03 -25.21
CA THR A 557 -57.34 -5.64 -25.10
C THR A 557 -57.83 -6.21 -26.42
N ASP A 558 -57.47 -5.61 -27.55
CA ASP A 558 -57.82 -6.14 -28.89
C ASP A 558 -57.05 -7.43 -29.19
N ASP A 559 -55.78 -7.54 -28.76
CA ASP A 559 -54.97 -8.78 -28.86
C ASP A 559 -55.47 -9.94 -27.95
N ARG A 560 -56.39 -9.68 -27.02
CA ARG A 560 -57.05 -10.74 -26.21
C ARG A 560 -58.38 -11.23 -26.78
N LEU A 561 -58.94 -10.49 -27.74
CA LEU A 561 -60.22 -10.79 -28.39
C LEU A 561 -60.03 -11.38 -29.80
N ALA A 562 -58.81 -11.37 -30.33
CA ALA A 562 -58.36 -12.18 -31.47
C ALA A 562 -57.79 -13.52 -30.97
#